data_AF-A0A2A5HZ63-F1
#
_entry.id   AF-A0A2A5HZ63-F1
#
_cell.length_a   1.000
_cell.length_b   1.000
_cell.length_c   1.000
_cell.angle_alpha   90.00
_cell.angle_beta   90.00
_cell.angle_gamma   90.00
#
_symmetry.space_group_name_H-M   'P 1'
#
loop_
_entity.id
_entity.type
_entity.pdbx_description
1 polymer ?
#
loop_
_entity_poly.entity_id
_entity_poly.type
_entity_poly.pdbx_seq_one_letter_code
_entity_poly.pdbx_strand_id
1 'polypeptide(L)'
;MLKHIAVRLRRSGDADIAFKPRASHEHQRNLVESRLDVRDLALKNFAEALHSRGLDYFVDDCKLSWYEVDDENTVAYYQAFNEVECAFESDWWEKEKNRIRYYQGMRYVDECRKLAENFKVKNQSRTIDYKLP
;
A
#
# COMPACT_ATOMS: atom_id res chain seq x y z
N MET A 1 7.53 -12.95 4.99
CA MET A 1 7.37 -11.75 5.83
C MET A 1 6.20 -10.93 5.31
N LEU A 2 5.33 -10.47 6.21
CA LEU A 2 4.12 -9.70 5.88
C LEU A 2 4.40 -8.23 5.59
N LYS A 3 3.81 -7.71 4.52
CA LYS A 3 4.00 -6.34 4.05
C LYS A 3 2.70 -5.74 3.57
N HIS A 4 2.49 -4.48 3.90
CA HIS A 4 1.45 -3.67 3.30
C HIS A 4 1.98 -2.98 2.06
N ILE A 5 1.25 -3.08 0.95
CA ILE A 5 1.65 -2.54 -0.35
C ILE A 5 0.46 -1.80 -0.97
N ALA A 6 0.69 -0.54 -1.34
CA ALA A 6 -0.23 0.27 -2.12
C ALA A 6 0.20 0.26 -3.59
N VAL A 7 -0.62 -0.33 -4.46
CA VAL A 7 -0.32 -0.55 -5.88
C VAL A 7 -1.39 0.07 -6.77
N ARG A 8 -0.95 0.61 -7.91
CA ARG A 8 -1.80 1.12 -8.99
C ARG A 8 -2.17 0.00 -9.94
N LEU A 9 -3.46 -0.24 -10.13
CA LEU A 9 -3.98 -1.26 -11.04
C LEU A 9 -5.23 -0.73 -11.76
N ARG A 10 -5.42 -1.04 -13.05
CA ARG A 10 -6.68 -0.71 -13.75
C ARG A 10 -7.84 -1.54 -13.24
N ARG A 11 -7.60 -2.79 -12.85
CA ARG A 11 -8.63 -3.68 -12.28
C ARG A 11 -8.13 -4.31 -10.99
N SER A 12 -9.02 -4.42 -10.00
CA SER A 12 -8.67 -5.06 -8.73
C SER A 12 -8.30 -6.53 -8.88
N GLY A 13 -8.81 -7.21 -9.92
CA GLY A 13 -8.46 -8.60 -10.25
C GLY A 13 -7.04 -8.76 -10.83
N ASP A 14 -6.41 -7.67 -11.27
CA ASP A 14 -5.02 -7.70 -11.76
C ASP A 14 -4.05 -7.95 -10.59
N ALA A 15 -4.44 -7.63 -9.35
CA ALA A 15 -3.65 -7.90 -8.16
C ALA A 15 -3.48 -9.39 -7.89
N ASP A 16 -4.53 -10.18 -8.13
CA ASP A 16 -4.45 -11.63 -8.05
C ASP A 16 -3.41 -12.15 -9.06
N ILE A 17 -3.25 -11.48 -10.20
CA ILE A 17 -2.28 -11.87 -11.22
C ILE A 17 -0.85 -11.42 -10.85
N ALA A 18 -0.70 -10.27 -10.22
CA ALA A 18 0.58 -9.69 -9.78
C ALA A 18 1.18 -10.41 -8.55
N PHE A 19 0.33 -10.85 -7.61
CA PHE A 19 0.76 -11.47 -6.36
C PHE A 19 0.57 -12.98 -6.31
N LYS A 20 0.00 -13.61 -7.36
CA LYS A 20 -0.01 -15.08 -7.44
C LYS A 20 1.41 -15.64 -7.59
N PRO A 21 1.70 -16.79 -6.97
CA PRO A 21 2.96 -17.48 -7.15
C PRO A 21 3.12 -17.89 -8.62
N ARG A 22 4.28 -17.57 -9.20
CA ARG A 22 4.66 -17.93 -10.57
C ARG A 22 6.03 -18.58 -10.53
N ALA A 23 6.29 -19.49 -11.47
CA ALA A 23 7.60 -20.12 -11.62
C ALA A 23 8.73 -19.12 -11.91
N SER A 24 8.40 -17.92 -12.40
CA SER A 24 9.33 -16.81 -12.63
C SER A 24 9.64 -15.97 -11.38
N HIS A 25 8.89 -16.15 -10.29
CA HIS A 25 9.18 -15.46 -9.04
C HIS A 25 10.21 -16.27 -8.28
N GLU A 26 11.32 -15.64 -7.90
CA GLU A 26 12.37 -16.23 -7.08
C GLU A 26 11.83 -16.74 -5.73
N HIS A 27 10.78 -16.08 -5.22
CA HIS A 27 10.12 -16.40 -3.96
C HIS A 27 8.62 -16.61 -4.16
N GLN A 28 8.04 -17.57 -3.44
CA GLN A 28 6.59 -17.75 -3.39
C GLN A 28 5.94 -16.51 -2.76
N ARG A 29 4.96 -15.95 -3.45
CA ARG A 29 4.15 -14.83 -2.96
C ARG A 29 2.79 -15.34 -2.55
N ASN A 30 2.36 -14.97 -1.35
CA ASN A 30 1.01 -15.24 -0.87
C ASN A 30 0.28 -13.92 -0.63
N LEU A 31 -0.83 -13.73 -1.34
CA LEU A 31 -1.72 -12.59 -1.08
C LEU A 31 -2.59 -12.93 0.14
N VAL A 32 -2.37 -12.23 1.24
CA VAL A 32 -3.05 -12.48 2.52
C VAL A 32 -4.37 -11.73 2.58
N GLU A 33 -4.32 -10.41 2.39
CA GLU A 33 -5.50 -9.55 2.43
C GLU A 33 -5.52 -8.61 1.22
N SER A 34 -6.73 -8.28 0.77
CA SER A 34 -6.99 -7.27 -0.26
C SER A 34 -8.02 -6.27 0.22
N ARG A 35 -7.98 -5.05 -0.32
CA ARG A 35 -8.89 -3.95 0.04
C ARG A 35 -8.79 -3.55 1.52
N LEU A 36 -7.55 -3.52 2.03
CA LEU A 36 -7.27 -3.14 3.42
C LEU A 36 -7.73 -1.71 3.73
N ASP A 37 -7.75 -0.83 2.73
CA ASP A 37 -8.25 0.55 2.83
C ASP A 37 -9.73 0.66 3.22
N VAL A 38 -10.50 -0.43 3.05
CA VAL A 38 -11.91 -0.48 3.46
C VAL A 38 -12.07 -1.08 4.86
N ARG A 39 -11.19 -2.01 5.24
CA ARG A 39 -11.31 -2.79 6.49
C ARG A 39 -10.56 -2.17 7.67
N ASP A 40 -9.41 -1.56 7.41
CA ASP A 40 -8.56 -0.95 8.42
C ASP A 40 -8.76 0.56 8.46
N LEU A 41 -9.40 1.05 9.53
CA LEU A 41 -9.65 2.48 9.73
C LEU A 41 -8.36 3.30 9.86
N ALA A 42 -7.32 2.74 10.48
CA ALA A 42 -6.03 3.41 10.60
C ALA A 42 -5.43 3.59 9.20
N LEU A 43 -5.52 2.55 8.37
CA LEU A 43 -4.97 2.56 7.03
C LEU A 43 -5.77 3.49 6.12
N LYS A 44 -7.09 3.54 6.29
CA LYS A 44 -7.95 4.50 5.61
C LYS A 44 -7.54 5.94 5.92
N ASN A 45 -7.41 6.29 7.20
CA ASN A 45 -7.01 7.64 7.61
C ASN A 45 -5.58 7.98 7.15
N PHE A 46 -4.69 6.99 7.17
CA PHE A 46 -3.33 7.12 6.63
C PHE A 46 -3.35 7.38 5.10
N ALA A 47 -4.17 6.65 4.34
CA ALA A 47 -4.34 6.87 2.91
C ALA A 47 -4.96 8.24 2.59
N GLU A 48 -5.94 8.69 3.38
CA GLU A 48 -6.49 10.04 3.29
C GLU A 48 -5.44 11.12 3.60
N ALA A 49 -4.57 10.87 4.58
CA ALA A 49 -3.46 11.76 4.88
C ALA A 49 -2.44 11.82 3.74
N LEU A 50 -2.11 10.69 3.11
CA LEU A 50 -1.28 10.69 1.90
C LEU A 50 -1.95 11.45 0.75
N HIS A 51 -3.26 11.29 0.58
CA HIS A 51 -4.03 12.02 -0.42
C HIS A 51 -4.00 13.52 -0.19
N SER A 52 -4.14 13.98 1.06
CA SER A 52 -3.99 15.40 1.41
C SER A 52 -2.60 15.98 1.09
N ARG A 53 -1.60 15.12 0.88
CA ARG A 53 -0.23 15.46 0.50
C ARG A 53 0.05 15.29 -1.00
N GLY A 54 -1.00 15.07 -1.81
CA GLY A 54 -0.92 14.99 -3.26
C GLY A 54 -0.84 13.57 -3.83
N LEU A 55 -1.18 12.53 -3.05
CA LEU A 55 -1.36 11.18 -3.61
C LEU A 55 -2.77 11.06 -4.21
N ASP A 56 -2.90 10.94 -5.52
CA ASP A 56 -4.22 10.80 -6.14
C ASP A 56 -4.78 9.39 -5.96
N TYR A 57 -6.10 9.18 -5.94
CA TYR A 57 -6.66 7.82 -5.94
C TYR A 57 -6.62 7.15 -7.33
N PHE A 58 -6.53 7.95 -8.39
CA PHE A 58 -6.50 7.50 -9.78
C PHE A 58 -5.39 8.21 -10.54
N VAL A 59 -4.53 7.45 -11.21
CA VAL A 59 -3.46 7.95 -12.09
C VAL A 59 -3.40 7.03 -13.30
N ASP A 60 -3.41 7.58 -14.52
CA ASP A 60 -3.30 6.80 -15.77
C ASP A 60 -4.30 5.63 -15.85
N ASP A 61 -5.57 5.93 -15.54
CA ASP A 61 -6.69 4.96 -15.41
C ASP A 61 -6.46 3.82 -14.40
N CYS A 62 -5.42 3.93 -13.56
CA CYS A 62 -5.08 2.96 -12.53
C CYS A 62 -5.52 3.46 -11.15
N LYS A 63 -6.36 2.66 -10.48
CA LYS A 63 -6.81 2.93 -9.11
C LYS A 63 -5.75 2.47 -8.11
N LEU A 64 -5.52 3.26 -7.06
CA LEU A 64 -4.74 2.82 -5.90
C LEU A 64 -5.51 1.75 -5.11
N SER A 65 -4.85 0.63 -4.84
CA SER A 65 -5.40 -0.46 -4.05
C SER A 65 -4.37 -0.97 -3.04
N TRP A 66 -4.84 -1.36 -1.85
CA TRP A 66 -3.99 -1.82 -0.76
C TRP A 66 -4.08 -3.33 -0.56
N TYR A 67 -2.92 -3.95 -0.40
CA TYR A 67 -2.75 -5.40 -0.26
C TYR A 67 -1.79 -5.72 0.89
N GLU A 68 -2.02 -6.85 1.55
CA GLU A 68 -1.05 -7.47 2.44
C GLU A 68 -0.48 -8.71 1.76
N VAL A 69 0.83 -8.77 1.64
CA VAL A 69 1.55 -9.84 0.95
C VAL A 69 2.54 -10.47 1.90
N ASP A 70 2.54 -11.80 1.94
CA ASP A 70 3.55 -12.59 2.62
C ASP A 70 4.52 -13.20 1.60
N ASP A 71 5.76 -12.73 1.64
CA ASP A 71 6.86 -13.28 0.84
C ASP A 71 8.26 -12.92 1.41
N GLU A 72 9.30 -13.41 0.75
CA GLU A 72 10.71 -13.16 1.12
C GLU A 72 11.31 -11.91 0.45
N ASN A 73 10.61 -11.30 -0.52
CA ASN A 73 11.06 -10.03 -1.10
C ASN A 73 11.10 -8.94 -0.02
N THR A 74 11.90 -7.89 -0.19
CA THR A 74 11.95 -6.78 0.79
C THR A 74 10.94 -5.68 0.45
N VAL A 75 10.64 -4.78 1.40
CA VAL A 75 9.89 -3.55 1.07
C VAL A 75 10.59 -2.74 -0.03
N ALA A 76 11.91 -2.65 -0.02
CA ALA A 76 12.69 -1.94 -1.03
C ALA A 76 12.52 -2.53 -2.44
N TYR A 77 12.43 -3.87 -2.54
CA TYR A 77 12.10 -4.55 -3.79
C TYR A 77 10.78 -4.03 -4.38
N TYR A 78 9.74 -3.92 -3.54
CA TYR A 78 8.44 -3.42 -3.98
C TYR A 78 8.45 -1.92 -4.32
N GLN A 79 9.13 -1.11 -3.52
CA GLN A 79 9.20 0.34 -3.74
C GLN A 79 9.86 0.72 -5.07
N ALA A 80 10.70 -0.17 -5.61
CA ALA A 80 11.37 0.01 -6.91
C ALA A 80 10.41 -0.04 -8.11
N PHE A 81 9.23 -0.66 -7.97
CA PHE A 81 8.25 -0.72 -9.05
C PHE A 81 7.58 0.63 -9.32
N ASN A 82 7.22 0.86 -10.57
CA ASN A 82 6.63 2.12 -11.04
C ASN A 82 5.22 2.32 -10.45
N GLU A 83 4.45 1.26 -10.42
CA GLU A 83 3.05 1.16 -10.01
C GLU A 83 2.86 1.11 -8.49
N VAL A 84 3.91 0.83 -7.72
CA VAL A 84 3.86 0.82 -6.25
C VAL A 84 4.03 2.25 -5.74
N GLU A 85 3.04 2.78 -5.03
CA GLU A 85 3.11 4.12 -4.42
C GLU A 85 3.75 4.08 -3.04
N CYS A 86 3.47 3.03 -2.28
CA CYS A 86 3.88 2.91 -0.90
C CYS A 86 4.02 1.43 -0.53
N ALA A 87 5.04 1.09 0.25
CA ALA A 87 5.18 -0.22 0.86
C ALA A 87 5.89 -0.09 2.21
N PHE A 88 5.48 -0.91 3.18
CA PHE A 88 6.07 -0.98 4.51
C PHE A 88 5.82 -2.35 5.16
N GLU A 89 6.64 -2.70 6.14
CA GLU A 89 6.52 -3.96 6.89
C GLU A 89 5.24 -3.95 7.74
N SER A 90 4.49 -5.05 7.73
CA SER A 90 3.25 -5.18 8.52
C SER A 90 3.53 -5.09 10.02
N ASP A 91 4.66 -5.62 10.49
CA ASP A 91 5.04 -5.56 11.91
C ASP A 91 5.24 -4.11 12.39
N TRP A 92 5.84 -3.26 11.54
CA TRP A 92 5.98 -1.84 11.83
C TRP A 92 4.60 -1.17 11.89
N TRP A 93 3.72 -1.48 10.94
CA TRP A 93 2.37 -0.91 10.88
C TRP A 93 1.54 -1.28 12.11
N GLU A 94 1.55 -2.55 12.52
CA GLU A 94 0.84 -3.01 13.70
C GLU A 94 1.39 -2.39 14.99
N LYS A 95 2.70 -2.16 15.07
CA LYS A 95 3.31 -1.43 16.19
C LYS A 95 2.81 0.02 16.26
N GLU A 96 2.80 0.73 15.13
CA GLU A 96 2.31 2.12 15.08
C GLU A 96 0.81 2.21 15.34
N LYS A 97 0.01 1.29 14.79
CA LYS A 97 -1.42 1.16 15.09
C LYS A 97 -1.68 0.97 16.58
N ASN A 98 -0.93 0.06 17.21
CA ASN A 98 -1.07 -0.18 18.64
C ASN A 98 -0.69 1.05 19.48
N ARG A 99 0.30 1.83 19.05
CA ARG A 99 0.66 3.11 19.71
C ARG A 99 -0.50 4.11 19.68
N ILE A 100 -1.26 4.16 18.60
CA ILE A 100 -2.30 5.17 18.40
C ILE A 100 -3.73 4.70 18.75
N ARG A 101 -3.92 3.41 19.08
CA ARG A 101 -5.26 2.78 19.24
C ARG A 101 -6.18 3.42 20.28
N TYR A 102 -5.62 4.12 21.26
CA TYR A 102 -6.38 4.76 22.34
C TYR A 102 -6.72 6.23 22.08
N TYR A 103 -6.19 6.84 21.02
CA TYR A 103 -6.61 8.18 20.62
C TYR A 103 -8.00 8.13 20.00
N GLN A 104 -8.75 9.22 20.14
CA GLN A 104 -10.12 9.34 19.64
C GLN A 104 -10.30 10.65 18.88
N GLY A 105 -11.27 10.64 17.95
CA GLY A 105 -11.64 11.81 17.14
C GLY A 105 -10.45 12.39 16.38
N MET A 106 -10.34 13.72 16.37
CA MET A 106 -9.29 14.43 15.62
C MET A 106 -7.87 14.02 16.01
N ARG A 107 -7.61 13.70 17.29
CA ARG A 107 -6.27 13.27 17.72
C ARG A 107 -5.83 11.97 17.03
N TYR A 108 -6.75 11.04 16.81
CA TYR A 108 -6.46 9.79 16.10
C TYR A 108 -6.09 10.06 14.63
N VAL A 109 -6.85 10.94 13.98
CA VAL A 109 -6.61 11.34 12.58
C VAL A 109 -5.26 12.08 12.44
N ASP A 110 -4.94 12.97 13.37
CA ASP A 110 -3.67 13.71 13.35
C ASP A 110 -2.46 12.78 13.56
N GLU A 111 -2.56 11.76 14.42
CA GLU A 111 -1.50 10.75 14.55
C GLU A 111 -1.34 9.92 13.27
N CYS A 112 -2.44 9.54 12.60
CA CYS A 112 -2.37 8.89 11.29
C CYS A 112 -1.68 9.80 10.25
N ARG A 113 -1.93 11.11 10.30
CA ARG A 113 -1.27 12.09 9.43
C ARG A 113 0.24 12.16 9.67
N LYS A 114 0.67 12.17 10.93
CA LYS A 114 2.10 12.13 11.29
C LYS A 114 2.79 10.87 10.79
N LEU A 115 2.11 9.72 10.81
CA LEU A 115 2.66 8.49 10.22
C LEU A 115 2.87 8.66 8.72
N ALA A 116 1.89 9.26 8.03
CA ALA A 116 1.96 9.50 6.59
C ALA A 116 3.12 10.44 6.21
N GLU A 117 3.49 11.42 7.05
CA GLU A 117 4.57 12.39 6.78
C GLU A 117 5.90 11.73 6.37
N ASN A 118 6.19 10.55 6.92
CA ASN A 118 7.41 9.79 6.64
C ASN A 118 7.46 9.20 5.22
N PHE A 119 6.35 9.22 4.48
CA PHE A 119 6.26 8.67 3.14
C PHE A 119 6.33 9.77 2.10
N LYS A 120 7.11 9.52 1.05
CA LYS A 120 7.24 10.40 -0.10
C LYS A 120 6.26 9.98 -1.20
N VAL A 121 5.36 10.89 -1.56
CA VAL A 121 4.45 10.68 -2.69
C VAL A 121 5.25 10.77 -4.00
N LYS A 122 5.09 9.79 -4.89
CA LYS A 122 5.72 9.77 -6.22
C LYS A 122 5.05 10.81 -7.14
N ASN A 123 5.63 11.08 -8.32
CA ASN A 123 5.02 11.98 -9.30
C ASN A 123 3.70 11.38 -9.84
N GLN A 124 2.56 12.05 -9.61
CA GLN A 124 1.23 11.57 -10.01
C GLN A 124 0.87 11.83 -11.48
N SER A 125 1.73 12.51 -12.26
CA SER A 125 1.52 12.73 -13.70
C SER A 125 2.27 11.73 -14.58
N ARG A 126 2.79 10.64 -14.01
CA ARG A 126 3.54 9.60 -14.73
C ARG A 126 2.60 8.58 -15.37
N THR A 127 3.03 7.99 -16.48
CA THR A 127 2.42 6.77 -17.02
C THR A 127 2.74 5.60 -16.11
N ILE A 128 1.72 4.77 -15.82
CA ILE A 128 1.87 3.58 -14.99
C ILE A 128 2.23 2.40 -15.89
N ASP A 129 3.49 1.99 -15.86
CA ASP A 129 3.97 0.82 -16.59
C ASP A 129 3.83 -0.42 -15.71
N TYR A 130 2.64 -1.01 -15.72
CA TYR A 130 2.42 -2.33 -15.16
C TYR A 130 1.99 -3.28 -16.28
N LYS A 131 2.72 -4.38 -16.43
CA LYS A 131 2.44 -5.38 -17.45
C LYS A 131 1.58 -6.48 -16.85
N LEU A 132 0.38 -6.63 -17.40
CA LEU A 132 -0.36 -7.88 -17.26
C LEU A 132 0.45 -8.97 -17.95
N PRO A 133 0.79 -10.05 -17.24
CA PRO A 133 1.52 -11.15 -17.85
C PRO A 133 0.70 -11.92 -18.88
#